data_AF-A0A0Q6M9C7-F1
#
_entry.id   AF-A0A0Q6M9C7-F1
#
_cell.length_a   1.000
_cell.length_b   1.000
_cell.length_c   1.000
_cell.angle_alpha   90.00
_cell.angle_beta   90.00
_cell.angle_gamma   90.00
#
_symmetry.space_group_name_H-M   'P 1'
#
loop_
_entity.id
_entity.type
_entity.pdbx_description
1 polymer ?
#
loop_
_entity_poly.entity_id
_entity_poly.type
_entity_poly.pdbx_seq_one_letter_code
_entity_poly.pdbx_strand_id
1 'polypeptide(L)'
;MKAILLAVCLTLVAAEAQAVSRYISTSMSCAQVQGAVRGEGVAILRWASPTSGVPRYDRYVRNDRFCPSGQEARRAYVPTADARSCPVYNCKQIERDRFFFKRRLFPHN
;
A
#
# COMPACT_ATOMS: atom_id res chain seq x y z
N MET A 1 -14.96 40.50 10.13
CA MET A 1 -15.78 39.29 10.39
C MET A 1 -15.62 38.21 9.30
N LYS A 2 -15.70 38.54 8.00
CA LYS A 2 -15.54 37.55 6.89
C LYS A 2 -14.19 36.82 6.86
N ALA A 3 -13.09 37.54 7.15
CA ALA A 3 -11.74 36.96 7.15
C ALA A 3 -11.53 35.88 8.24
N ILE A 4 -12.23 36.02 9.37
CA ILE A 4 -12.14 35.06 10.48
C ILE A 4 -12.85 33.75 10.10
N LEU A 5 -14.00 33.83 9.43
CA LEU A 5 -14.73 32.66 8.92
C LEU A 5 -13.91 31.89 7.87
N LEU A 6 -13.21 32.60 6.98
CA LEU A 6 -12.32 31.98 5.98
C LEU A 6 -11.13 31.27 6.64
N ALA A 7 -10.52 31.86 7.67
CA ALA A 7 -9.40 31.25 8.38
C ALA A 7 -9.81 29.97 9.14
N VAL A 8 -11.02 29.95 9.73
CA VAL A 8 -11.56 28.74 10.40
C VAL A 8 -11.84 27.61 9.41
N CYS A 9 -12.33 27.91 8.20
CA CYS A 9 -12.55 26.87 7.18
C CYS A 9 -11.26 26.21 6.69
N LEU A 10 -10.13 26.94 6.63
CA LEU A 10 -8.86 26.37 6.18
C LEU A 10 -8.25 25.38 7.18
N THR A 11 -8.55 25.47 8.48
CA THR A 11 -8.01 24.54 9.49
C THR A 11 -8.66 23.16 9.48
N LEU A 12 -9.80 22.97 8.77
CA LEU A 12 -10.45 21.66 8.64
C LEU A 12 -9.76 20.72 7.63
N VAL A 13 -8.80 21.22 6.84
CA VAL A 13 -7.96 20.37 5.95
C VAL A 13 -6.67 20.01 6.68
N ALA A 14 -6.77 19.57 7.94
CA ALA A 14 -5.70 18.82 8.57
C ALA A 14 -5.68 17.44 7.89
N ALA A 15 -4.87 17.29 6.84
CA ALA A 15 -4.59 15.98 6.28
C ALA A 15 -3.81 15.22 7.36
N GLU A 16 -4.51 14.32 8.04
CA GLU A 16 -3.97 13.45 9.07
C GLU A 16 -2.66 12.82 8.55
N ALA A 17 -1.52 13.24 9.10
CA ALA A 17 -0.26 12.54 8.93
C ALA A 17 -0.34 11.25 9.75
N GLN A 18 -1.19 10.31 9.32
CA GLN A 18 -1.41 9.06 10.04
C GLN A 18 -0.08 8.31 10.11
N ALA A 19 0.42 8.12 11.33
CA ALA A 19 1.61 7.33 11.57
C ALA A 19 1.32 5.90 11.12
N VAL A 20 1.86 5.50 9.97
CA VAL A 20 1.65 4.15 9.42
C VAL A 20 2.38 3.16 10.31
N SER A 21 1.62 2.21 10.89
CA SER A 21 2.18 1.15 11.73
C SER A 21 3.13 0.25 10.93
N ARG A 22 4.12 -0.30 11.64
CA ARG A 22 5.17 -1.14 11.07
C ARG A 22 5.19 -2.49 11.78
N TYR A 23 5.08 -3.58 11.03
CA TYR A 23 5.05 -4.93 11.56
C TYR A 23 6.10 -5.82 10.92
N ILE A 24 6.69 -6.72 11.72
CA ILE A 24 7.50 -7.82 11.19
C ILE A 24 6.55 -8.94 10.79
N SER A 25 6.33 -9.19 9.50
CA SER A 25 5.28 -10.15 9.10
C SER A 25 5.59 -11.57 9.57
N THR A 26 6.88 -11.95 9.65
CA THR A 26 7.34 -13.25 10.14
C THR A 26 7.22 -13.44 11.65
N SER A 27 6.87 -12.41 12.42
CA SER A 27 6.57 -12.52 13.86
C SER A 27 5.06 -12.58 14.15
N MET A 28 4.23 -12.66 13.12
CA MET A 28 2.77 -12.68 13.21
C MET A 28 2.22 -13.82 12.37
N SER A 29 1.06 -14.35 12.76
CA SER A 29 0.28 -15.25 11.90
C SER A 29 -0.30 -14.50 10.69
N CYS A 30 -0.66 -15.23 9.64
CA CYS A 30 -1.31 -14.66 8.46
C CYS A 30 -2.61 -13.95 8.81
N ALA A 31 -3.40 -14.52 9.73
CA ALA A 31 -4.63 -13.90 10.22
C ALA A 31 -4.36 -12.57 10.94
N GLN A 32 -3.33 -12.51 11.79
CA GLN A 32 -2.94 -11.27 12.48
C GLN A 32 -2.45 -10.21 11.49
N VAL A 33 -1.63 -10.56 10.50
CA VAL A 33 -1.17 -9.62 9.45
C VAL A 33 -2.35 -9.05 8.68
N GLN A 34 -3.28 -9.91 8.22
CA GLN A 34 -4.47 -9.45 7.52
C GLN A 34 -5.39 -8.61 8.41
N GLY A 35 -5.50 -8.97 9.68
CA GLY A 35 -6.25 -8.22 10.69
C GLY A 35 -5.69 -6.82 10.86
N ALA A 36 -4.37 -6.69 11.01
CA ALA A 36 -3.68 -5.40 11.14
C ALA A 36 -3.92 -4.52 9.89
N VAL A 37 -3.64 -5.03 8.69
CA VAL A 37 -3.85 -4.29 7.43
C VAL A 37 -5.31 -3.88 7.25
N ARG A 38 -6.27 -4.74 7.64
CA ARG A 38 -7.71 -4.45 7.49
C ARG A 38 -8.22 -3.43 8.51
N GLY A 39 -7.72 -3.50 9.74
CA GLY A 39 -8.08 -2.59 10.82
C GLY A 39 -7.55 -1.19 10.58
N GLU A 40 -6.28 -1.07 10.20
CA GLU A 40 -5.62 0.22 10.00
C GLU A 40 -5.81 0.79 8.59
N GLY A 41 -6.20 -0.05 7.63
CA GLY A 41 -6.33 0.34 6.23
C GLY A 41 -4.99 0.36 5.48
N VAL A 42 -3.91 0.78 6.14
CA VAL A 42 -2.53 0.80 5.61
C VAL A 42 -1.55 0.37 6.69
N ALA A 43 -0.65 -0.57 6.37
CA ALA A 43 0.45 -0.95 7.24
C ALA A 43 1.73 -1.21 6.43
N ILE A 44 2.89 -0.95 7.03
CA ILE A 44 4.19 -1.34 6.46
C ILE A 44 4.55 -2.70 7.03
N LEU A 45 4.77 -3.67 6.15
CA LEU A 45 5.27 -4.98 6.54
C LEU A 45 6.76 -5.06 6.20
N ARG A 46 7.55 -5.61 7.12
CA ARG A 46 8.97 -5.91 6.93
C ARG A 46 9.25 -7.39 7.21
N TRP A 47 10.15 -7.99 6.45
CA TRP A 47 10.62 -9.36 6.66
C TRP A 47 11.95 -9.58 5.96
N ALA A 48 12.75 -10.55 6.41
CA ALA A 48 13.88 -11.02 5.63
C ALA A 48 13.36 -11.99 4.55
N SER A 49 13.82 -11.84 3.30
CA SER A 49 13.49 -12.82 2.25
C SER A 49 13.91 -14.23 2.69
N PRO A 50 13.00 -15.22 2.69
CA PRO A 50 13.36 -16.60 3.05
C PRO A 50 14.42 -17.21 2.13
N THR A 51 14.54 -16.72 0.90
CA THR A 51 15.48 -17.23 -0.10
C THR A 51 16.80 -16.49 -0.08
N SER A 52 16.78 -15.15 -0.07
CA SER A 52 18.00 -14.35 -0.20
C SER A 52 18.51 -13.73 1.10
N GLY A 53 17.76 -13.80 2.20
CA GLY A 53 18.07 -13.12 3.47
C GLY A 53 17.94 -11.59 3.41
N VAL A 54 17.80 -11.01 2.21
CA VAL A 54 17.71 -9.57 2.01
C VAL A 54 16.47 -9.01 2.73
N PRO A 55 16.61 -7.93 3.52
CA PRO A 55 15.48 -7.23 4.11
C PRO A 55 14.50 -6.74 3.04
N ARG A 56 13.24 -7.08 3.20
CA ARG A 56 12.12 -6.63 2.37
C ARG A 56 11.21 -5.78 3.24
N TYR A 57 10.72 -4.70 2.65
CA TYR A 57 9.69 -3.88 3.22
C TYR A 57 8.79 -3.37 2.10
N ASP A 58 7.50 -3.29 2.34
CA ASP A 58 6.56 -2.66 1.41
C ASP A 58 5.33 -2.16 2.19
N ARG A 59 4.56 -1.28 1.56
CA ARG A 59 3.31 -0.73 2.08
C ARG A 59 2.14 -1.58 1.59
N TYR A 60 1.40 -2.14 2.53
CA TYR A 60 0.23 -2.98 2.26
C TYR A 60 -1.04 -2.25 2.66
N VAL A 61 -2.09 -2.47 1.88
CA VAL A 61 -3.35 -1.75 1.97
C VAL A 61 -4.53 -2.72 2.07
N ARG A 62 -5.64 -2.22 2.60
CA ARG A 62 -6.89 -2.97 2.67
C ARG A 62 -7.56 -3.14 1.30
N ASN A 63 -7.60 -2.08 0.49
CA ASN A 63 -8.25 -2.03 -0.82
C ASN A 63 -7.87 -0.76 -1.61
N ASP A 64 -8.42 -0.60 -2.82
CA ASP A 64 -8.13 0.50 -3.76
C ASP A 64 -8.29 1.90 -3.17
N ARG A 65 -9.18 2.10 -2.17
CA ARG A 65 -9.42 3.41 -1.56
C ARG A 65 -8.22 3.95 -0.80
N PHE A 66 -7.27 3.07 -0.44
CA PHE A 66 -6.02 3.43 0.22
C PHE A 66 -4.85 3.54 -0.75
N CYS A 67 -5.10 3.33 -2.05
CA CYS A 67 -4.10 3.54 -3.07
C CYS A 67 -4.09 5.00 -3.55
N PRO A 68 -2.90 5.55 -3.87
CA PRO A 68 -2.81 6.85 -4.51
C PRO A 68 -3.55 6.86 -5.86
N SER A 69 -3.93 8.06 -6.30
CA SER A 69 -4.48 8.26 -7.64
C SER A 69 -3.57 7.64 -8.72
N GLY A 70 -4.17 6.91 -9.66
CA GLY A 70 -3.45 6.19 -10.71
C GLY A 70 -3.00 4.78 -10.33
N GLN A 71 -3.22 4.34 -9.08
CA GLN A 71 -2.88 3.00 -8.61
C GLN A 71 -4.14 2.20 -8.22
N GLU A 72 -4.00 0.88 -8.23
CA GLU A 72 -5.00 -0.09 -7.75
C GLU A 72 -4.33 -1.08 -6.79
N ALA A 73 -5.11 -1.61 -5.86
CA ALA A 73 -4.68 -2.62 -4.90
C ALA A 73 -4.59 -3.97 -5.62
N ARG A 74 -3.36 -4.45 -5.82
CA ARG A 74 -3.10 -5.77 -6.41
C ARG A 74 -2.66 -6.75 -5.35
N ARG A 75 -3.11 -8.00 -5.52
CA ARG A 75 -2.77 -9.08 -4.61
C ARG A 75 -1.26 -9.32 -4.63
N ALA A 76 -0.70 -9.40 -3.43
CA ALA A 76 0.70 -9.72 -3.16
C ALA A 76 0.76 -10.76 -2.04
N TYR A 77 1.97 -11.26 -1.79
CA TYR A 77 2.20 -12.31 -0.80
C TYR A 77 3.40 -11.98 0.07
N VAL A 78 3.25 -12.23 1.36
CA VAL A 78 4.31 -12.09 2.36
C VAL A 78 4.45 -13.38 3.17
N PRO A 79 5.67 -13.71 3.64
CA PRO A 79 5.84 -14.78 4.61
C PRO A 79 5.37 -14.32 5.99
N THR A 80 4.80 -15.24 6.73
CA THR A 80 4.30 -15.10 8.09
C THR A 80 4.75 -16.28 8.94
N ALA A 81 4.54 -16.22 10.26
CA ALA A 81 5.00 -17.27 11.17
C ALA A 81 4.40 -18.66 10.86
N ASP A 82 3.16 -18.68 10.37
CA ASP A 82 2.35 -19.89 10.12
C ASP A 82 2.14 -20.19 8.63
N ALA A 83 2.32 -19.21 7.74
CA ALA A 83 2.17 -19.39 6.30
C ALA A 83 3.33 -18.77 5.49
N ARG A 84 3.87 -19.54 4.53
CA ARG A 84 4.91 -19.06 3.61
C ARG A 84 4.41 -18.03 2.58
N SER A 85 3.10 -18.01 2.32
CA SER A 85 2.47 -17.16 1.31
C SER A 85 1.13 -16.63 1.80
N CYS A 86 1.17 -15.64 2.69
CA CYS A 86 -0.03 -14.98 3.20
C CYS A 86 -0.52 -13.92 2.19
N PRO A 87 -1.78 -13.97 1.73
CA PRO A 87 -2.29 -13.00 0.76
C PRO A 87 -2.57 -11.65 1.43
N VAL A 88 -2.09 -10.59 0.79
CA VAL A 88 -2.23 -9.18 1.16
C VAL A 88 -2.39 -8.35 -0.13
N TYR A 89 -2.57 -7.03 -0.02
CA TYR A 89 -2.61 -6.14 -1.19
C TYR A 89 -1.57 -5.04 -1.08
N ASN A 90 -0.88 -4.72 -2.17
CA ASN A 90 -0.10 -3.50 -2.31
C ASN A 90 -0.57 -2.71 -3.52
N CYS A 91 -0.32 -1.41 -3.51
CA CYS A 91 -0.72 -0.55 -4.61
C CYS A 91 0.24 -0.70 -5.79
N LYS A 92 -0.30 -0.89 -6.97
CA LYS A 92 0.43 -0.95 -8.24
C LYS A 92 -0.17 0.07 -9.21
N GLN A 93 0.66 0.62 -10.09
CA GLN A 93 0.18 1.48 -11.16
C GLN A 93 -0.86 0.73 -11.99
N ILE A 94 -1.98 1.39 -12.26
CA ILE A 94 -2.98 0.88 -13.19
C ILE A 94 -2.29 0.80 -14.55
N GLU A 95 -2.30 -0.37 -15.18
CA GLU A 95 -1.64 -0.61 -16.46
C GLU A 95 -2.36 0.10 -17.62
N ARG A 96 -2.37 1.44 -17.62
CA ARG A 96 -2.75 2.29 -18.76
C ARG A 96 -1.53 2.65 -19.60
N ASP A 97 -0.36 2.74 -18.97
CA ASP A 97 0.87 3.25 -19.59
C ASP A 97 1.59 2.22 -20.48
N ARG A 98 1.40 0.92 -20.26
CA ARG A 98 2.09 -0.12 -21.05
C ARG A 98 1.62 -0.11 -22.51
N PHE A 99 0.35 0.20 -22.76
CA PHE A 99 -0.18 0.32 -24.13
C PHE A 99 0.41 1.53 -24.87
N PHE A 100 0.50 2.69 -24.21
CA PHE A 100 1.06 3.90 -24.83
C PHE A 100 2.56 3.80 -25.08
N PHE A 101 3.34 3.25 -24.13
CA PHE A 101 4.78 3.10 -24.30
C PHE A 101 5.13 2.03 -25.33
N LYS A 102 4.43 0.89 -25.33
CA LYS A 102 4.64 -0.18 -26.32
C LYS A 102 4.29 0.29 -27.73
N ARG A 103 3.22 1.06 -27.89
CA ARG A 103 2.80 1.63 -29.19
C ARG A 103 3.76 2.72 -29.71
N ARG A 104 4.49 3.41 -28.81
CA ARG A 104 5.51 4.39 -29.19
C ARG A 104 6.86 3.74 -29.56
N LEU A 105 7.23 2.63 -28.92
CA LEU A 105 8.50 1.92 -29.18
C LEU A 105 8.41 0.89 -30.32
N PHE A 106 7.22 0.35 -30.59
CA PHE A 106 6.98 -0.59 -31.69
C PHE A 106 5.74 -0.14 -32.47
N PRO A 107 5.87 0.87 -33.35
CA PRO A 107 4.82 1.14 -34.32
C PRO A 107 4.71 -0.10 -35.22
N HIS A 108 3.54 -0.73 -35.22
CA HIS A 108 3.22 -1.72 -36.25
C HIS A 108 3.18 -0.99 -37.59
N ASN A 109 4.10 -1.33 -38.48
CA ASN A 109 4.02 -1.03 -39.90
C ASN A 109 3.37 -2.22 -40.60
#